data_AF-A0A9E5H4U2-F1
#
_entry.id   AF-A0A9E5H4U2-F1
#
_cell.length_a   1.000
_cell.length_b   1.000
_cell.length_c   1.000
_cell.angle_alpha   90.00
_cell.angle_beta   90.00
_cell.angle_gamma   90.00
#
_symmetry.space_group_name_H-M   'P 1'
#
loop_
_entity.id
_entity.type
_entity.pdbx_description
1 polymer ?
#
loop_
_entity_poly.entity_id
_entity_poly.type
_entity_poly.pdbx_seq_one_letter_code
_entity_poly.pdbx_strand_id
1 'polypeptide(L)'
;MSFLKKLQQRKFWSSFFKIAIPFFIIVTIFSLALNSWSDIFAGDFAKVAETNFNNGKWQVFFGYKIVLSFFYGLYVTNKNMKS
;
A
#
# COMPACT_ATOMS: atom_id res chain seq x y z
N MET A 1 1.32 20.68 -18.30
CA MET A 1 0.12 19.94 -18.77
C MET A 1 -0.86 19.76 -17.61
N SER A 2 -2.17 19.78 -17.87
CA SER A 2 -3.18 19.48 -16.84
C SER A 2 -3.08 18.02 -16.38
N PHE A 3 -3.48 17.77 -15.12
CA PHE A 3 -3.46 16.42 -14.53
C PHE A 3 -4.26 15.40 -15.36
N LEU A 4 -5.43 15.79 -15.87
CA LEU A 4 -6.28 14.94 -16.72
C LEU A 4 -5.56 14.47 -17.99
N LYS A 5 -4.76 15.35 -18.62
CA LYS A 5 -3.94 14.97 -19.78
C LYS A 5 -2.82 13.99 -19.41
N LYS A 6 -2.27 14.07 -18.19
CA LYS A 6 -1.27 13.12 -17.70
C LYS A 6 -1.87 11.73 -17.44
N LEU A 7 -3.09 11.65 -16.88
CA LEU A 7 -3.78 10.38 -16.61
C LEU A 7 -4.04 9.53 -17.87
N GLN A 8 -4.19 10.18 -19.03
CA GLN A 8 -4.36 9.49 -20.32
C GLN A 8 -3.07 8.84 -20.82
N GLN A 9 -1.90 9.21 -20.27
CA GLN A 9 -0.62 8.69 -20.73
C GLN A 9 -0.28 7.36 -20.08
N ARG A 10 0.04 6.34 -20.88
CA ARG A 10 0.51 5.03 -20.38
C ARG A 10 1.73 5.15 -19.45
N LYS A 11 2.61 6.12 -19.72
CA LYS A 11 3.81 6.41 -18.90
C LYS A 11 3.43 6.82 -17.47
N PHE A 12 2.32 7.55 -17.28
CA PHE A 12 1.83 7.92 -15.95
C PHE A 12 1.56 6.68 -15.11
N TRP A 13 0.80 5.72 -15.65
CA TRP A 13 0.45 4.50 -14.93
C TRP A 13 1.67 3.62 -14.64
N SER A 14 2.65 3.54 -15.55
CA SER A 14 3.91 2.84 -15.27
C SER A 14 4.67 3.47 -14.10
N SER A 15 4.77 4.81 -14.03
CA SER A 15 5.37 5.52 -12.90
C SER A 15 4.56 5.36 -11.62
N PHE A 16 3.23 5.41 -11.72
CA PHE A 16 2.31 5.20 -10.61
C PHE A 16 2.53 3.84 -9.95
N PHE A 17 2.50 2.75 -10.72
CA PHE A 17 2.69 1.40 -10.14
C PHE A 17 4.07 1.21 -9.52
N LYS A 18 5.11 1.83 -10.11
CA LYS A 18 6.48 1.83 -9.54
C LYS A 18 6.58 2.55 -8.19
N ILE A 19 5.62 3.41 -7.84
CA ILE A 19 5.58 4.12 -6.54
C ILE A 19 4.58 3.46 -5.59
N ALA A 20 3.35 3.23 -6.06
CA ALA A 20 2.25 2.74 -5.24
C ALA A 20 2.51 1.32 -4.70
N ILE A 21 3.08 0.42 -5.52
CA ILE A 21 3.32 -0.98 -5.12
C ILE A 21 4.39 -1.06 -4.01
N PRO A 22 5.61 -0.49 -4.17
CA PRO A 22 6.60 -0.52 -3.10
C PRO A 22 6.10 0.15 -1.81
N PHE A 23 5.41 1.29 -1.93
CA PHE A 23 4.85 1.97 -0.77
C PHE A 23 3.79 1.12 -0.04
N PHE A 24 2.88 0.46 -0.77
CA PHE A 24 1.92 -0.48 -0.19
C PHE A 24 2.60 -1.61 0.59
N ILE A 25 3.64 -2.21 0.01
CA ILE A 25 4.40 -3.29 0.65
C ILE A 25 5.04 -2.80 1.95
N ILE A 26 5.71 -1.63 1.93
CA ILE A 26 6.36 -1.06 3.12
C ILE A 26 5.34 -0.80 4.24
N VAL A 27 4.22 -0.13 3.92
CA VAL A 27 3.17 0.17 4.92
C VAL A 27 2.53 -1.12 5.46
N THR A 28 2.41 -2.15 4.62
CA THR A 28 1.90 -3.46 5.03
C THR A 28 2.84 -4.15 6.01
N ILE A 29 4.14 -4.22 5.70
CA ILE A 29 5.14 -4.83 6.57
C ILE A 29 5.21 -4.07 7.89
N PHE A 30 5.26 -2.74 7.85
CA PHE A 30 5.34 -1.92 9.06
C PHE A 30 4.10 -2.09 9.94
N SER A 31 2.90 -2.12 9.36
CA SER A 31 1.67 -2.38 10.11
C SER A 31 1.64 -3.78 10.71
N LEU A 32 2.11 -4.79 9.99
CA LEU A 32 2.15 -6.16 10.49
C LEU A 32 3.15 -6.29 11.65
N ALA A 33 4.31 -5.66 11.52
CA ALA A 33 5.31 -5.55 12.56
C ALA A 33 4.72 -4.88 13.82
N LEU A 34 4.07 -3.72 13.70
CA LEU A 34 3.49 -3.03 14.86
C LEU A 34 2.38 -3.83 15.55
N ASN A 35 1.54 -4.54 14.80
CA ASN A 35 0.40 -5.27 15.37
C ASN A 35 0.78 -6.61 15.98
N SER A 36 1.87 -7.24 15.53
CA SER A 36 2.18 -8.63 15.91
C SER A 36 3.67 -8.94 15.99
N TRP A 37 4.52 -7.95 16.31
CA TRP A 37 5.99 -8.12 16.42
C TRP A 37 6.37 -9.33 17.27
N SER A 38 5.86 -9.40 18.50
CA SER A 38 6.19 -10.48 19.44
C SER A 38 5.81 -11.86 18.87
N ASP A 39 4.63 -11.97 18.27
CA ASP A 39 4.13 -13.24 17.74
C ASP A 39 4.91 -13.67 16.48
N ILE A 40 5.33 -12.71 15.65
CA ILE A 40 6.20 -12.97 14.49
C ILE A 40 7.56 -13.51 14.94
N PHE A 41 8.20 -12.90 15.95
CA PHE A 41 9.48 -13.36 16.47
C PHE A 41 9.38 -14.68 17.23
N ALA A 42 8.24 -14.96 17.85
CA ALA A 42 7.96 -16.24 18.48
C ALA A 42 7.58 -17.35 17.49
N GLY A 43 7.35 -17.01 16.21
CA GLY A 43 6.92 -17.96 15.18
C GLY A 43 5.45 -18.40 15.28
N ASP A 44 4.61 -17.69 16.06
CA ASP A 44 3.19 -18.00 16.24
C ASP A 44 2.33 -17.38 15.12
N PHE A 45 2.45 -17.94 13.92
CA PHE A 45 1.72 -17.43 12.75
C PHE A 45 0.20 -17.66 12.83
N ALA A 46 -0.26 -18.61 13.64
CA ALA A 46 -1.69 -18.82 13.88
C ALA A 46 -2.29 -17.60 14.59
N LYS A 47 -1.60 -17.10 15.61
CA LYS A 47 -2.00 -15.89 16.34
C LYS A 47 -1.84 -14.61 15.50
N VAL A 48 -0.80 -14.53 14.66
CA VAL A 48 -0.67 -13.43 13.68
C VAL A 48 -1.87 -13.39 12.74
N ALA A 49 -2.31 -14.56 12.24
CA ALA A 49 -3.46 -14.66 11.35
C ALA A 49 -4.78 -14.31 12.05
N GLU A 50 -5.00 -14.80 13.27
CA GLU A 50 -6.18 -14.46 14.04
C GLU A 50 -6.26 -12.96 14.36
N THR A 51 -5.11 -12.34 14.68
CA THR A 51 -5.04 -10.92 15.02
C THR A 51 -5.31 -10.01 13.83
N ASN A 52 -4.80 -10.34 12.64
CA ASN A 52 -4.78 -9.41 11.50
C ASN A 52 -5.68 -9.79 10.32
N PHE A 53 -5.98 -11.07 10.12
CA PHE A 53 -6.52 -11.56 8.83
C PHE A 53 -7.87 -12.28 8.95
N ASN A 54 -8.06 -13.09 9.98
CA ASN A 54 -9.26 -13.93 10.13
C ASN A 54 -10.54 -13.10 10.35
N ASN A 55 -11.71 -13.73 10.18
CA ASN A 55 -13.01 -13.13 10.50
C ASN A 55 -13.26 -11.79 9.78
N GLY A 56 -12.75 -11.65 8.54
CA GLY A 56 -12.89 -10.44 7.73
C GLY A 56 -11.92 -9.30 8.09
N LYS A 57 -11.08 -9.46 9.13
CA LYS A 57 -10.10 -8.43 9.53
C LYS A 57 -9.13 -8.07 8.40
N TRP A 58 -8.84 -9.00 7.50
CA TRP A 58 -8.00 -8.73 6.32
C TRP A 58 -8.53 -7.57 5.47
N GLN A 59 -9.86 -7.41 5.36
CA GLN A 59 -10.47 -6.35 4.54
C GLN A 59 -10.12 -4.97 5.11
N VAL A 60 -10.24 -4.82 6.43
CA VAL A 60 -9.84 -3.59 7.12
C VAL A 60 -8.33 -3.44 7.07
N PHE A 61 -7.58 -4.52 7.33
CA PHE A 61 -6.12 -4.50 7.33
C PHE A 61 -5.54 -4.01 6.00
N PHE A 62 -6.04 -4.51 4.87
CA PHE A 62 -5.54 -4.12 3.54
C PHE A 62 -6.28 -2.92 2.94
N GLY A 63 -7.57 -2.74 3.24
CA GLY A 63 -8.44 -1.79 2.56
C GLY A 63 -7.95 -0.34 2.65
N TYR A 64 -7.69 0.15 3.86
CA TYR A 64 -7.19 1.52 4.01
C TYR A 64 -5.79 1.70 3.41
N LYS A 65 -4.96 0.64 3.41
CA LYS A 65 -3.61 0.67 2.81
C LYS A 65 -3.69 0.78 1.29
N ILE A 66 -4.61 0.06 0.65
CA ILE A 66 -4.85 0.16 -0.80
C ILE A 66 -5.23 1.60 -1.15
N VAL A 67 -6.19 2.18 -0.43
CA VAL A 67 -6.65 3.56 -0.67
C VAL A 67 -5.52 4.56 -0.44
N LEU A 68 -4.78 4.43 0.66
CA LEU A 68 -3.64 5.29 0.99
C LEU A 68 -2.55 5.22 -0.08
N SER A 69 -2.16 4.02 -0.50
CA SER A 69 -1.14 3.80 -1.52
C SER A 69 -1.57 4.30 -2.89
N PHE A 70 -2.86 4.20 -3.22
CA PHE A 70 -3.42 4.77 -4.43
C PHE A 70 -3.30 6.29 -4.45
N PHE A 71 -3.78 6.99 -3.42
CA PHE A 71 -3.69 8.45 -3.38
C PHE A 71 -2.25 8.95 -3.28
N TYR A 72 -1.40 8.28 -2.50
CA TYR A 72 0.02 8.60 -2.42
C TYR A 72 0.71 8.43 -3.78
N GLY A 73 0.47 7.31 -4.46
CA GLY A 73 1.01 7.05 -5.80
C GLY A 73 0.58 8.08 -6.82
N LEU A 74 -0.69 8.50 -6.80
CA LEU A 74 -1.21 9.55 -7.68
C LEU A 74 -0.51 10.89 -7.44
N TYR A 75 -0.43 11.31 -6.17
CA TYR A 75 0.20 12.57 -5.78
C TYR A 75 1.67 12.63 -6.22
N VAL A 76 2.46 11.61 -5.86
CA VAL A 76 3.90 11.58 -6.16
C VAL A 76 4.14 11.49 -7.67
N THR A 77 3.36 10.68 -8.39
CA THR A 77 3.50 10.56 -9.85
C THR A 77 3.18 11.86 -10.56
N ASN A 78 2.08 12.53 -10.19
CA ASN A 78 1.72 13.82 -10.77
C ASN A 78 2.80 14.90 -10.50
N LYS A 79 3.35 14.91 -9.28
CA LYS A 79 4.41 15.84 -8.88
C LYS A 79 5.72 15.59 -9.64
N ASN A 80 6.07 14.32 -9.88
CA ASN A 80 7.33 13.94 -10.52
C ASN A 80 7.28 13.98 -12.06
N MET A 81 6.10 13.88 -12.67
CA MET A 81 5.95 14.13 -14.10
C MET A 81 6.07 15.63 -14.37
N LYS A 82 7.28 16.04 -14.75
CA LYS A 82 7.55 17.37 -15.31
C LYS A 82 6.68 17.57 -16.57
N SER A 83 6.21 18.80 -16.75
CA SER A 83 5.43 19.18 -17.93
C SER A 83 6.24 19.09 -19.21
#